data_AF-E8JXV2-F1
#
_entry.id   AF-E8JXV2-F1
#
_cell.length_a   1.000
_cell.length_b   1.000
_cell.length_c   1.000
_cell.angle_alpha   90.00
_cell.angle_beta   90.00
_cell.angle_gamma   90.00
#
_symmetry.space_group_name_H-M   'P 1'
#
loop_
_entity.id
_entity.type
_entity.pdbx_description
1 polymer ?
#
loop_
_entity_poly.entity_id
_entity_poly.type
_entity_poly.pdbx_seq_one_letter_code
_entity_poly.pdbx_strand_id
1 'polypeptide(L)'
;MGKELKKRLEAKGIDFLTPIRKNMKGAAEHNNPAILAIRRTIETRISVLNALFNIEHPLARSLAGLQLEIERAILVYNLGFFIN
;
A
#
# COMPACT_ATOMS: atom_id res chain seq x y z
N MET A 1 -10.56 5.36 9.05
CA MET A 1 -11.15 5.16 7.70
C MET A 1 -12.63 5.47 7.74
N GLY A 2 -13.15 6.17 6.72
CA GLY A 2 -14.57 6.54 6.68
C GLY A 2 -15.45 5.31 6.46
N LYS A 3 -16.54 5.17 7.23
CA LYS A 3 -17.54 4.09 7.10
C LYS A 3 -18.06 3.96 5.66
N GLU A 4 -18.11 5.08 4.94
CA GLU A 4 -18.54 5.15 3.54
C GLU A 4 -17.59 4.44 2.57
N LEU A 5 -16.28 4.61 2.73
CA LEU A 5 -15.30 3.93 1.88
C LEU A 5 -15.42 2.42 2.02
N LYS A 6 -15.58 1.93 3.26
CA LYS A 6 -15.72 0.49 3.53
C LYS A 6 -16.94 -0.09 2.80
N LYS A 7 -18.10 0.56 2.91
CA LYS A 7 -19.33 0.15 2.21
C LYS A 7 -19.16 0.12 0.69
N ARG A 8 -18.48 1.13 0.13
CA ARG A 8 -18.22 1.19 -1.33
C ARG A 8 -17.30 0.07 -1.81
N LEU A 9 -16.34 -0.35 -0.99
CA LEU A 9 -15.45 -1.47 -1.31
C LEU A 9 -16.17 -2.81 -1.18
N GLU A 10 -16.94 -2.99 -0.10
CA GLU A 10 -17.80 -4.18 0.10
C GLU A 10 -18.80 -4.35 -1.05
N ALA A 11 -19.43 -3.26 -1.51
CA ALA A 11 -20.34 -3.28 -2.67
C ALA A 11 -19.64 -3.67 -3.98
N LYS A 12 -18.32 -3.51 -4.08
CA LYS A 12 -17.50 -3.97 -5.21
C LYS A 12 -16.94 -5.39 -5.02
N GLY A 13 -17.31 -6.07 -3.94
CA GLY A 13 -16.76 -7.39 -3.58
C GLY A 13 -15.29 -7.33 -3.12
N ILE A 14 -14.79 -6.15 -2.75
CA ILE A 14 -13.42 -5.96 -2.27
C ILE A 14 -13.45 -6.02 -0.75
N ASP A 15 -12.84 -7.06 -0.18
CA ASP A 15 -12.68 -7.16 1.26
C ASP A 15 -11.56 -6.24 1.75
N PHE A 16 -11.91 -5.37 2.70
CA PHE A 16 -10.97 -4.40 3.26
C PHE A 16 -10.31 -4.95 4.51
N LEU A 17 -9.22 -5.69 4.30
CA LEU A 17 -8.44 -6.36 5.34
C LEU A 17 -7.64 -5.35 6.19
N THR A 18 -8.30 -4.77 7.19
CA THR A 18 -7.64 -3.92 8.18
C THR A 18 -7.02 -4.81 9.25
N PRO A 19 -5.68 -4.78 9.46
CA PRO A 19 -5.07 -5.59 10.48
C PRO A 19 -5.63 -5.24 11.84
N ILE A 20 -5.99 -6.27 12.59
CA ILE A 20 -6.47 -6.12 13.95
C ILE A 20 -5.25 -6.18 14.88
N ARG A 21 -5.19 -5.35 15.92
CA ARG A 21 -4.07 -5.39 16.89
C ARG A 21 -3.99 -6.79 17.49
N LYS A 22 -2.76 -7.30 17.70
CA LYS A 22 -2.53 -8.68 18.18
C LYS A 22 -3.32 -9.04 19.45
N ASN A 23 -3.59 -8.05 20.31
CA ASN A 23 -4.29 -8.24 21.58
C ASN A 23 -5.83 -8.12 21.48
N MET A 24 -6.38 -7.90 20.29
CA MET A 24 -7.84 -7.81 20.09
C MET A 24 -8.44 -9.18 19.76
N LYS A 25 -9.70 -9.37 20.16
CA LYS A 25 -10.47 -10.59 19.87
C LYS A 25 -10.57 -10.82 18.36
N GLY A 26 -10.30 -12.04 17.91
CA GLY A 26 -10.33 -12.42 16.48
C GLY A 26 -9.05 -12.08 15.71
N ALA A 27 -8.00 -11.54 16.35
CA ALA A 27 -6.75 -11.18 15.66
C ALA A 27 -6.05 -12.39 15.03
N ALA A 28 -6.10 -13.57 15.66
CA ALA A 28 -5.47 -14.78 15.11
C ALA A 28 -6.17 -15.28 13.83
N GLU A 29 -7.48 -15.11 13.74
CA GLU A 29 -8.29 -15.50 12.58
C GLU A 29 -8.16 -14.47 11.44
N HIS A 30 -8.13 -13.18 11.78
CA HIS A 30 -8.05 -12.09 10.80
C HIS A 30 -6.64 -11.87 10.25
N ASN A 31 -5.61 -12.04 11.09
CA ASN A 31 -4.22 -11.81 10.70
C ASN A 31 -3.55 -13.11 10.22
N ASN A 32 -4.04 -13.65 9.10
CA ASN A 32 -3.44 -14.82 8.44
C ASN A 32 -1.93 -14.56 8.18
N PRO A 33 -1.03 -15.48 8.60
CA PRO A 33 0.42 -15.33 8.39
C PRO A 33 0.83 -15.06 6.93
N ALA A 34 0.17 -15.67 5.95
CA ALA A 34 0.46 -15.45 4.54
C ALA A 34 0.10 -14.02 4.10
N ILE A 35 -1.05 -13.52 4.55
CA ILE A 35 -1.50 -12.15 4.27
C ILE A 35 -0.55 -11.14 4.95
N LEU A 36 -0.14 -11.41 6.19
CA LEU A 36 0.84 -10.58 6.90
C LEU A 36 2.20 -10.53 6.20
N ALA A 37 2.65 -11.65 5.62
CA ALA A 37 3.90 -11.68 4.87
C ALA A 37 3.83 -10.80 3.62
N ILE A 38 2.76 -10.93 2.82
CA ILE A 38 2.52 -10.10 1.63
C ILE A 38 2.45 -8.62 2.03
N ARG A 39 1.68 -8.30 3.08
CA ARG A 39 1.57 -6.94 3.62
C ARG A 39 2.94 -6.39 3.99
N ARG A 40 3.73 -7.13 4.77
CA ARG A 40 5.07 -6.68 5.20
C ARG A 40 5.97 -6.40 4.00
N THR A 41 5.91 -7.24 2.96
CA THR A 41 6.64 -7.00 1.71
C THR A 41 6.18 -5.70 1.06
N ILE A 42 4.88 -5.46 0.92
CA ILE A 42 4.33 -4.23 0.33
C ILE A 42 4.78 -3.00 1.14
N GLU A 43 4.58 -3.00 2.46
CA GLU A 43 4.98 -1.90 3.35
C GLU A 43 6.48 -1.62 3.27
N THR A 44 7.31 -2.67 3.23
CA THR A 44 8.77 -2.52 3.09
C THR A 44 9.12 -1.87 1.76
N ARG A 45 8.49 -2.29 0.65
CA ARG A 45 8.74 -1.70 -0.68
C ARG A 45 8.27 -0.24 -0.73
N ILE A 46 7.12 0.07 -0.17
CA ILE A 46 6.62 1.46 -0.06
C ILE A 46 7.60 2.30 0.75
N SER A 47 8.10 1.80 1.89
CA SER A 47 9.08 2.52 2.72
C SER A 47 10.36 2.83 1.94
N VAL A 48 10.88 1.89 1.15
CA VAL A 48 12.03 2.11 0.26
C VAL A 48 11.73 3.17 -0.79
N LEU A 49 10.59 3.07 -1.49
CA LEU A 49 10.20 4.05 -2.49
C LEU A 49 10.00 5.45 -1.88
N ASN A 50 9.49 5.53 -0.65
CA ASN A 50 9.33 6.78 0.06
C ASN A 50 10.69 7.38 0.45
N ALA A 51 11.63 6.56 0.94
CA ALA A 51 12.97 7.01 1.26
C ALA A 51 13.75 7.54 0.03
N LEU A 52 13.52 6.96 -1.15
CA LEU A 52 14.22 7.33 -2.38
C LEU A 52 13.54 8.48 -3.14
N PHE A 53 12.21 8.54 -3.14
CA PHE A 53 11.43 9.42 -4.03
C PHE A 53 10.37 10.26 -3.32
N ASN A 54 10.23 10.14 -1.99
CA ASN A 54 9.29 10.91 -1.18
C ASN A 54 7.82 10.76 -1.64
N ILE A 55 7.42 9.54 -2.03
CA ILE A 55 6.10 9.25 -2.63
C ILE A 55 4.90 9.50 -1.70
N GLU A 56 5.10 9.58 -0.38
CA GLU A 56 4.03 9.90 0.58
C GLU A 56 3.74 11.41 0.67
N HIS A 57 4.63 12.25 0.14
CA HIS A 57 4.48 13.69 0.06
C HIS A 57 4.53 14.18 -1.40
N PRO A 58 3.61 13.70 -2.26
CA PRO A 58 3.58 14.04 -3.67
C PRO A 58 3.30 15.53 -3.87
N LEU A 59 3.97 16.15 -4.87
CA LEU A 59 3.75 17.56 -5.22
C LEU A 59 2.60 17.71 -6.23
N ALA A 60 2.16 16.60 -6.83
CA ALA A 60 1.08 16.56 -7.78
C ALA A 60 -0.24 17.13 -7.21
N ARG A 61 -0.86 18.03 -7.99
CA ARG A 61 -2.15 18.66 -7.66
C ARG A 61 -3.34 18.07 -8.42
N SER A 62 -3.13 16.96 -9.13
CA SER A 62 -4.15 16.24 -9.88
C SER A 62 -3.96 14.74 -9.74
N LEU A 63 -5.03 13.98 -9.95
CA LEU A 63 -4.98 12.52 -9.92
C LEU A 63 -4.00 11.97 -10.96
N ALA A 64 -4.02 12.51 -12.18
CA ALA A 64 -3.11 12.12 -13.24
C ALA A 64 -1.64 12.42 -12.90
N GLY A 65 -1.37 13.58 -12.26
CA GLY A 65 -0.03 13.91 -11.79
C GLY A 65 0.44 12.97 -10.69
N LEU A 66 -0.43 12.62 -9.74
CA LEU A 66 -0.11 11.69 -8.66
C LEU A 66 0.21 10.30 -9.22
N GLN A 67 -0.60 9.83 -10.17
CA GLN A 67 -0.37 8.57 -10.86
C GLN A 67 1.00 8.57 -11.56
N LEU A 68 1.31 9.62 -12.31
CA LEU A 68 2.59 9.75 -13.02
C LEU A 68 3.79 9.76 -12.06
N GLU A 69 3.70 10.46 -10.92
CA GLU A 69 4.77 10.47 -9.91
C GLU A 69 5.04 9.07 -9.36
N ILE A 70 3.98 8.31 -9.04
CA ILE A 70 4.10 6.93 -8.54
C ILE A 70 4.68 6.01 -9.62
N GLU A 71 4.16 6.05 -10.85
CA GLU A 71 4.65 5.24 -11.96
C GLU A 71 6.12 5.50 -12.25
N ARG A 72 6.54 6.76 -12.25
CA ARG A 72 7.95 7.15 -12.42
C ARG A 72 8.82 6.59 -11.28
N ALA A 73 8.40 6.73 -10.03
CA ALA A 73 9.17 6.23 -8.89
C ALA A 73 9.40 4.71 -8.99
N ILE A 74 8.35 3.95 -9.33
CA ILE A 74 8.43 2.51 -9.53
C ILE A 74 9.34 2.15 -10.71
N LEU A 75 9.20 2.85 -11.84
CA LEU A 75 10.02 2.62 -13.03
C LEU A 75 11.51 2.84 -12.74
N VAL A 76 11.87 3.98 -12.14
CA VAL A 76 13.27 4.31 -11.81
C VAL A 76 13.85 3.28 -10.83
N TYR A 77 13.08 2.89 -9.81
CA TYR A 77 13.49 1.84 -8.88
C TYR A 77 13.80 0.53 -9.61
N ASN A 78 12.93 0.10 -10.53
CA ASN A 78 13.09 -1.15 -11.25
C ASN A 78 14.25 -1.11 -12.24
N LEU A 79 14.47 0.01 -12.94
CA LEU A 79 15.61 0.18 -13.85
C LEU A 79 16.95 0.10 -13.11
N GLY A 80 17.01 0.49 -11.84
CA GLY A 80 18.19 0.34 -11.00
C GLY A 80 18.70 -1.09 -10.85
N PHE A 81 17.85 -2.12 -11.05
CA PHE A 81 18.29 -3.53 -11.03
C PHE A 81 18.90 -4.01 -12.35
N PHE A 82 18.73 -3.26 -13.44
CA PHE A 82 19.29 -3.61 -14.75
C PHE A 82 20.58 -2.84 -15.07
N ILE A 83 20.81 -1.73 -14.38
CA ILE A 83 21.94 -0.82 -14.63
C ILE A 83 23.07 -1.04 -13.59
N ASN A 84 22.75 -1.66 -12.44
CA ASN A 84 23.73 -2.10 -11.44
C ASN A 84 23.90 -3.63 -11.47
#